data_AF-A0A2N7Y9F4-F1
#
_entry.id   AF-A0A2N7Y9F4-F1
#
_cell.length_a   1.000
_cell.length_b   1.000
_cell.length_c   1.000
_cell.angle_alpha   90.00
_cell.angle_beta   90.00
_cell.angle_gamma   90.00
#
_symmetry.space_group_name_H-M   'P 1'
#
loop_
_entity.id
_entity.type
_entity.pdbx_description
1 polymer ?
#
loop_
_entity_poly.entity_id
_entity_poly.type
_entity_poly.pdbx_seq_one_letter_code
_entity_poly.pdbx_strand_id
1 'polypeptide(L)'
;SIDGKAYTPTLGGHNCAITTNCKNKATALKFVKWWTSKESEQYNLEKQSNAPIYGELYTKDENVKKLPYLPTLKASLDAAKGRPHAV
;
A
#
# COMPACT_ATOMS: atom_id res chain seq x y z
N SER A 1 -15.15 18.13 7.41
CA SER A 1 -14.56 18.17 8.76
C SER A 1 -15.17 17.06 9.57
N ILE A 2 -14.44 16.50 10.53
CA ILE A 2 -15.01 15.61 11.55
C ILE A 2 -15.03 16.44 12.83
N ASP A 3 -16.22 16.66 13.39
CA ASP A 3 -16.43 17.48 14.60
C ASP A 3 -15.80 18.88 14.54
N GLY A 4 -15.96 19.57 13.40
CA GLY A 4 -15.39 20.90 13.19
C GLY A 4 -13.87 20.94 12.95
N LYS A 5 -13.17 19.80 13.03
CA LYS A 5 -11.74 19.69 12.72
C LYS A 5 -11.53 19.32 11.26
N ALA A 6 -10.49 19.90 10.65
CA ALA A 6 -10.05 19.49 9.32
C ALA A 6 -9.70 18.00 9.32
N TYR A 7 -10.30 17.23 8.42
CA TYR A 7 -9.96 15.83 8.26
C TYR A 7 -8.53 15.72 7.72
N THR A 8 -7.72 14.85 8.31
CA THR A 8 -6.39 14.51 7.82
C THR A 8 -6.28 12.99 7.75
N PRO A 9 -6.14 12.40 6.55
CA PRO A 9 -5.91 10.97 6.44
C PRO A 9 -4.56 10.61 7.06
N THR A 10 -4.48 9.45 7.71
CA THR A 10 -3.23 8.93 8.28
C THR A 10 -2.72 7.80 7.39
N LEU A 11 -1.45 7.87 6.98
CA LEU A 11 -0.81 6.86 6.15
C LEU A 11 -0.54 5.61 6.99
N GLY A 12 -1.24 4.52 6.67
CA GLY A 12 -1.01 3.19 7.20
C GLY A 12 -0.22 2.31 6.23
N GLY A 13 -0.24 1.00 6.45
CA GLY A 13 0.37 0.01 5.56
C GLY A 13 1.24 -1.00 6.28
N HIS A 14 1.93 -1.84 5.50
CA HIS A 14 2.83 -2.88 5.98
C HIS A 14 4.17 -2.79 5.25
N ASN A 15 5.26 -2.97 5.99
CA ASN A 15 6.60 -3.07 5.43
C ASN A 15 7.12 -4.50 5.54
N CYS A 16 7.71 -5.02 4.47
CA CYS A 16 8.48 -6.24 4.55
C CYS A 16 9.84 -5.96 5.22
N ALA A 17 10.21 -6.79 6.19
CA ALA A 17 11.49 -6.71 6.88
C ALA A 17 12.17 -8.08 6.95
N ILE A 18 13.51 -8.08 6.94
CA ILE A 18 14.32 -9.28 7.15
C ILE A 18 15.04 -9.09 8.49
N THR A 19 14.79 -10.00 9.43
CA THR A 19 15.48 -9.98 10.73
C THR A 19 17.00 -10.12 10.57
N THR A 20 17.75 -9.43 11.42
CA THR A 20 19.22 -9.47 11.47
C THR A 20 19.77 -10.89 11.67
N ASN A 21 19.00 -11.75 12.33
CA ASN A 21 19.36 -13.13 12.68
C ASN A 21 18.91 -14.17 11.63
N CYS A 22 18.39 -13.72 10.48
CA CYS A 22 17.95 -14.63 9.41
C CYS A 22 19.15 -15.45 8.89
N LYS A 23 19.04 -16.78 8.93
CA LYS A 23 20.07 -17.70 8.40
C LYS A 23 20.23 -17.59 6.88
N ASN A 24 19.14 -17.32 6.16
CA ASN A 24 19.08 -17.35 4.68
C ASN A 24 18.69 -15.98 4.09
N LYS A 25 19.48 -14.93 4.35
CA LYS A 25 19.17 -13.54 3.95
C LYS A 25 18.98 -13.36 2.45
N ALA A 26 19.77 -14.04 1.62
CA ALA A 26 19.65 -13.94 0.16
C ALA A 26 18.30 -14.44 -0.36
N THR A 27 17.83 -15.59 0.14
CA THR A 27 16.52 -16.15 -0.24
C THR A 27 15.38 -15.31 0.32
N ALA A 28 15.50 -14.82 1.56
CA ALA A 28 14.53 -13.89 2.14
C ALA A 28 14.40 -12.61 1.30
N LEU A 29 15.53 -12.05 0.82
CA LEU A 29 15.51 -10.88 -0.07
C LEU A 29 14.84 -11.18 -1.41
N LYS A 30 15.09 -12.36 -1.99
CA LYS A 30 14.39 -12.78 -3.21
C LYS A 30 12.88 -12.85 -2.99
N PHE A 31 12.43 -13.39 -1.85
CA PHE A 31 11.01 -13.42 -1.51
C PHE A 31 10.42 -12.01 -1.38
N VAL A 32 11.07 -11.10 -0.65
CA VAL A 32 10.58 -9.72 -0.49
C VAL A 32 10.45 -9.03 -1.85
N LYS A 33 11.43 -9.20 -2.74
CA LYS A 33 11.40 -8.65 -4.10
C LYS A 33 10.25 -9.22 -4.94
N TRP A 34 9.99 -10.52 -4.82
CA TRP A 34 8.84 -11.15 -5.48
C TRP A 34 7.52 -10.62 -4.91
N TRP A 35 7.36 -10.64 -3.58
CA TRP A 35 6.14 -10.22 -2.88
C TRP A 35 5.74 -8.78 -3.20
N THR A 36 6.73 -7.90 -3.33
CA THR A 36 6.55 -6.47 -3.66
C THR A 36 6.68 -6.17 -5.16
N SER A 37 6.67 -7.20 -6.02
CA SER A 37 6.71 -7.00 -7.47
C SER A 37 5.39 -6.45 -8.00
N LYS A 38 5.42 -5.76 -9.15
CA LYS A 38 4.21 -5.25 -9.82
C LYS A 38 3.18 -6.35 -10.10
N GLU A 39 3.64 -7.55 -10.46
CA GLU A 39 2.77 -8.71 -10.73
C GLU A 39 2.06 -9.18 -9.44
N SER A 40 2.81 -9.35 -8.35
CA SER A 40 2.23 -9.69 -7.04
C SER A 40 1.29 -8.62 -6.51
N GLU A 41 1.61 -7.34 -6.70
CA GLU A 41 0.75 -6.21 -6.30
C GLU A 41 -0.54 -6.16 -7.13
N GLN A 42 -0.49 -6.41 -8.44
CA GLN A 42 -1.68 -6.57 -9.27
C GLN A 42 -2.55 -7.74 -8.79
N TYR A 43 -1.93 -8.89 -8.49
CA TYR A 43 -2.65 -10.05 -7.96
C TYR A 43 -3.33 -9.73 -6.61
N ASN A 44 -2.61 -9.10 -5.68
CA ASN A 44 -3.11 -8.73 -4.37
C ASN A 44 -4.26 -7.71 -4.47
N LEU A 45 -4.15 -6.73 -5.37
CA LEU A 45 -5.23 -5.81 -5.67
C LEU A 45 -6.48 -6.54 -6.15
N GLU A 46 -6.34 -7.38 -7.17
CA GLU A 46 -7.48 -8.05 -7.81
C GLU A 46 -8.16 -9.10 -6.94
N LYS A 47 -7.38 -9.84 -6.14
CA LYS A 47 -7.88 -11.01 -5.40
C LYS A 47 -8.12 -10.74 -3.93
N GLN A 48 -7.44 -9.74 -3.36
CA GLN A 48 -7.49 -9.45 -1.93
C GLN A 48 -7.97 -8.02 -1.65
N SER A 49 -8.12 -7.18 -2.68
CA SER A 49 -8.45 -5.75 -2.53
C SER A 49 -7.44 -4.98 -1.66
N ASN A 50 -6.19 -5.45 -1.63
CA ASN A 50 -5.12 -4.74 -0.93
C ASN A 50 -4.76 -3.45 -1.70
N ALA A 51 -4.53 -2.37 -0.95
CA ALA A 51 -4.05 -1.11 -1.49
C ALA A 51 -2.65 -1.30 -2.09
N PRO A 52 -2.44 -1.07 -3.40
CA PRO A 52 -1.16 -1.31 -4.04
C PRO A 52 -0.07 -0.34 -3.60
N ILE A 53 1.19 -0.77 -3.62
CA ILE A 53 2.33 0.15 -3.40
C ILE A 53 2.73 0.93 -4.66
N TYR A 54 2.21 0.53 -5.83
CA TYR A 54 2.49 1.19 -7.12
C TYR A 54 1.33 2.12 -7.52
N GLY A 55 1.62 3.42 -7.60
CA GLY A 55 0.63 4.47 -7.91
C GLY A 55 -0.12 4.26 -9.23
N GLU A 56 0.53 3.70 -10.24
CA GLU A 56 -0.07 3.39 -11.56
C GLU A 56 -1.22 2.37 -11.48
N LEU A 57 -1.23 1.49 -10.47
CA LEU A 57 -2.29 0.48 -10.34
C LEU A 57 -3.61 1.07 -9.85
N TYR A 58 -3.59 2.28 -9.26
CA TYR A 58 -4.79 3.02 -8.88
C TYR A 58 -5.49 3.70 -10.05
N THR A 59 -4.77 3.96 -11.14
CA THR A 59 -5.27 4.72 -12.30
C THR A 59 -5.46 3.87 -13.54
N LYS A 60 -5.01 2.60 -13.52
CA LYS A 60 -5.21 1.67 -14.64
C LYS A 60 -6.71 1.44 -14.88
N ASP A 61 -7.18 1.71 -16.09
CA ASP A 61 -8.61 1.63 -16.46
C ASP A 61 -9.29 0.31 -16.06
N GLU A 62 -8.62 -0.82 -16.28
CA GLU A 62 -9.14 -2.14 -15.92
C GLU A 62 -9.36 -2.28 -14.41
N ASN A 63 -8.46 -1.72 -13.61
CA ASN A 63 -8.53 -1.76 -12.16
C ASN A 63 -9.64 -0.83 -11.67
N VAL A 64 -9.72 0.40 -12.19
CA VAL A 64 -10.76 1.37 -11.82
C VAL A 64 -12.15 0.87 -12.20
N LYS A 65 -12.31 0.21 -13.35
CA LYS A 65 -13.59 -0.40 -13.76
C LYS A 65 -14.06 -1.48 -12.78
N LYS A 66 -13.13 -2.30 -12.27
CA LYS A 66 -13.45 -3.38 -11.29
C LYS A 66 -13.57 -2.84 -9.86
N LEU A 67 -12.76 -1.85 -9.50
CA LEU A 67 -12.58 -1.28 -8.18
C LEU A 67 -12.73 0.25 -8.26
N PRO A 68 -13.96 0.76 -8.44
CA PRO A 68 -14.20 2.18 -8.72
C PRO A 68 -13.83 3.12 -7.56
N TYR A 69 -13.56 2.57 -6.37
CA TYR A 69 -13.06 3.34 -5.23
C TYR A 69 -11.58 3.74 -5.33
N LEU A 70 -10.81 3.16 -6.25
CA LEU A 70 -9.36 3.38 -6.33
C LEU A 70 -8.94 4.85 -6.51
N PRO A 71 -9.59 5.68 -7.34
CA PRO A 71 -9.24 7.09 -7.44
C PRO A 71 -9.44 7.85 -6.12
N THR A 72 -10.54 7.59 -5.40
CA THR A 72 -10.80 8.19 -4.09
C THR A 72 -9.77 7.74 -3.07
N LEU A 73 -9.43 6.45 -3.06
CA LEU A 73 -8.38 5.91 -2.18
C LEU A 73 -7.03 6.55 -2.48
N LYS A 74 -6.66 6.68 -3.76
CA LYS A 74 -5.42 7.34 -4.17
C LYS A 74 -5.35 8.78 -3.66
N ALA A 75 -6.42 9.57 -3.87
CA ALA A 75 -6.49 10.95 -3.40
C ALA A 75 -6.34 11.05 -1.87
N SER A 76 -6.95 10.12 -1.12
CA SER A 76 -6.79 10.04 0.33
C SER A 76 -5.36 9.70 0.74
N LEU A 77 -4.71 8.75 0.07
CA LEU A 77 -3.32 8.36 0.33
C LEU A 77 -2.31 9.45 -0.04
N ASP A 78 -2.52 10.16 -1.15
CA ASP A 78 -1.68 11.30 -1.57
C ASP A 78 -1.73 12.45 -0.54
N ALA A 79 -2.88 12.62 0.13
CA ALA A 79 -3.08 13.62 1.18
C ALA A 79 -2.70 13.13 2.59
N ALA A 80 -2.37 11.84 2.73
CA ALA A 80 -2.18 11.22 4.03
C ALA A 80 -0.88 11.66 4.70
N LYS A 81 -0.93 11.84 6.01
CA LYS A 81 0.25 12.16 6.84
C LYS A 81 0.69 10.96 7.65
N GLY A 82 1.98 10.90 7.97
CA GLY A 82 2.49 9.87 8.89
C GLY A 82 1.77 9.92 10.24
N ARG A 83 1.68 8.76 10.90
CA ARG A 83 1.10 8.69 12.25
C ARG A 83 1.89 9.60 13.20
N PRO A 84 1.23 10.35 14.11
CA PRO A 84 1.93 11.09 15.15
C PRO A 84 2.81 10.13 15.96
N HIS A 85 4.06 10.52 16.21
CA HIS A 85 4.88 9.83 17.20
C HIS A 85 4.44 10.28 18.58
N ALA A 86 4.12 9.34 19.47
CA ALA A 86 4.03 9.66 20.88
C ALA A 86 5.42 10.06 21.37
N VAL A 87 5.51 11.23 22.00
CA VAL A 87 6.71 11.71 22.71
C VAL A 87 6.75 11.12 24.11
#